data_AF-A0A376VA72-F1
#
_entry.id   AF-A0A376VA72-F1
#
_cell.length_a   1.000
_cell.length_b   1.000
_cell.length_c   1.000
_cell.angle_alpha   90.00
_cell.angle_beta   90.00
_cell.angle_gamma   90.00
#
_symmetry.space_group_name_H-M   'P 1'
#
loop_
_entity.id
_entity.type
_entity.pdbx_description
1 polymer ?
#
loop_
_entity_poly.entity_id
_entity_poly.type
_entity_poly.pdbx_seq_one_letter_code
_entity_poly.pdbx_strand_id
1 'polypeptide(L)'
;MSLNQAAAHFMLAGSGSVARWLKVYEERGEAGLRALKIGTKRNIAISVDPEKAASALELSKDRRIEDLERQVRFLETRLMYLKKLKALAHPTKK
;
A
#
# COMPACT_ATOMS: atom_id res chain seq x y z
N MET A 1 41.55 -15.28 1.30
CA MET A 1 40.32 -15.51 2.09
C MET A 1 39.14 -15.57 1.12
N SER A 2 38.26 -16.58 1.21
CA SER A 2 37.06 -16.67 0.36
C SER A 2 35.97 -15.70 0.82
N LEU A 3 34.99 -15.39 -0.05
CA LEU A 3 33.89 -14.49 0.30
C LEU A 3 33.05 -14.99 1.49
N ASN A 4 32.88 -16.32 1.61
CA ASN A 4 32.17 -16.92 2.74
C ASN A 4 33.01 -16.86 4.02
N GLN A 5 34.32 -17.10 3.93
CA GLN A 5 35.23 -16.92 5.07
C GLN A 5 35.24 -15.46 5.56
N ALA A 6 35.24 -14.51 4.62
CA ALA A 6 35.15 -13.08 4.94
C ALA A 6 33.82 -12.74 5.64
N ALA A 7 32.70 -13.21 5.10
CA ALA A 7 31.39 -12.98 5.70
C ALA A 7 31.28 -13.57 7.11
N ALA A 8 31.80 -14.79 7.32
CA ALA A 8 31.84 -15.42 8.63
C ALA A 8 32.73 -14.64 9.62
N HIS A 9 33.93 -14.25 9.20
CA HIS A 9 34.87 -13.50 10.03
C HIS A 9 34.31 -12.14 10.47
N PHE A 10 33.58 -11.46 9.59
CA PHE A 10 32.97 -10.15 9.87
C PHE A 10 31.51 -10.25 10.33
N MET A 11 31.01 -11.45 10.67
CA MET A 11 29.64 -11.69 11.16
C MET A 11 28.54 -11.08 10.26
N LEU A 12 28.72 -11.16 8.95
CA LEU A 12 27.75 -10.66 7.98
C LEU A 12 26.67 -11.70 7.70
N ALA A 13 25.46 -11.24 7.35
CA ALA A 13 24.33 -12.10 7.01
C ALA A 13 24.57 -13.04 5.80
N GLY A 14 25.63 -12.80 5.02
CA GLY A 14 26.03 -13.65 3.91
C GLY A 14 27.11 -13.00 3.03
N SER A 15 27.66 -13.78 2.10
CA SER A 15 28.74 -13.34 1.19
C SER A 15 28.31 -12.35 0.12
N GLY A 16 27.01 -12.18 -0.12
CA GLY A 16 26.49 -11.24 -1.12
C GLY A 16 26.89 -9.78 -0.87
N SER A 17 26.96 -9.35 0.39
CA SER A 17 27.43 -8.00 0.74
C SER A 17 28.91 -7.82 0.42
N VAL A 18 29.73 -8.82 0.73
CA VAL A 18 31.18 -8.82 0.45
C VAL A 18 31.43 -8.79 -1.05
N ALA A 19 30.72 -9.63 -1.82
CA ALA A 19 30.82 -9.66 -3.28
C ALA A 19 30.49 -8.30 -3.91
N ARG A 20 29.43 -7.64 -3.41
CA ARG A 20 29.02 -6.31 -3.89
C ARG A 20 30.08 -5.25 -3.55
N TRP A 21 30.61 -5.25 -2.34
CA TRP A 21 31.66 -4.31 -1.94
C TRP A 21 32.93 -4.50 -2.76
N LEU A 22 33.35 -5.75 -2.98
CA LEU A 22 34.54 -6.07 -3.78
C LEU A 22 34.41 -5.53 -5.20
N LYS A 23 33.28 -5.79 -5.87
CA LYS A 23 33.01 -5.27 -7.22
C LYS A 23 33.08 -3.74 -7.29
N VAL A 24 32.45 -3.05 -6.34
CA VAL A 24 32.43 -1.58 -6.31
C VAL A 24 33.82 -1.01 -6.04
N TYR A 25 34.59 -1.68 -5.20
CA TYR A 25 35.97 -1.28 -4.92
C TYR A 25 36.87 -1.48 -6.14
N GLU A 26 36.74 -2.60 -6.86
CA GLU A 26 37.49 -2.85 -8.09
C GLU A 26 37.17 -1.81 -9.19
N GLU A 27 35.91 -1.40 -9.30
CA GLU A 27 35.48 -0.43 -10.32
C GLU A 27 35.80 1.04 -9.97
N ARG A 28 35.69 1.41 -8.69
CA ARG A 28 35.62 2.83 -8.27
C ARG A 28 36.48 3.16 -7.04
N GLY A 29 37.21 2.18 -6.52
CA GLY A 29 38.02 2.30 -5.32
C GLY A 29 37.21 2.63 -4.07
N GLU A 30 37.90 3.21 -3.09
CA GLU A 30 37.30 3.60 -1.80
C GLU A 30 36.16 4.61 -1.96
N ALA A 31 36.29 5.56 -2.90
CA ALA A 31 35.25 6.55 -3.16
C ALA A 31 33.92 5.90 -3.57
N GLY A 32 33.98 4.81 -4.34
CA GLY A 32 32.82 4.00 -4.69
C GLY A 32 32.14 3.35 -3.49
N LEU A 33 32.93 2.83 -2.55
CA LEU A 33 32.40 2.24 -1.32
C LEU A 33 31.72 3.29 -0.43
N ARG A 34 32.33 4.48 -0.28
CA ARG A 34 31.74 5.58 0.52
C ARG A 34 30.43 6.11 -0.08
N ALA A 35 30.30 6.09 -1.40
CA ALA A 35 29.07 6.49 -2.10
C ALA A 35 27.95 5.44 -2.02
N LEU A 36 28.23 4.22 -1.54
CA LEU A 36 27.26 3.14 -1.49
C LEU A 36 26.26 3.40 -0.37
N LYS A 37 25.02 3.77 -0.74
CA LYS A 37 23.95 4.01 0.23
C LYS A 37 23.59 2.73 0.99
N ILE A 38 23.90 2.70 2.28
CA ILE A 38 23.53 1.60 3.18
C ILE A 38 22.00 1.57 3.29
N GLY A 39 21.40 0.38 3.15
CA GLY A 39 19.98 0.18 3.44
C GLY A 39 18.99 0.69 2.38
N THR A 40 19.29 0.55 1.08
CA THR A 40 18.25 0.77 0.05
C THR A 40 17.24 -0.37 0.11
N LYS A 41 16.00 -0.04 0.51
CA LYS A 41 14.86 -0.98 0.46
C LYS A 41 14.78 -1.53 -0.95
N ARG A 42 14.84 -2.85 -1.11
CA ARG A 42 14.56 -3.48 -2.40
C ARG A 42 13.14 -3.07 -2.76
N ASN A 43 12.97 -2.22 -3.78
CA ASN A 43 11.69 -2.13 -4.46
C ASN A 43 11.49 -3.49 -5.12
N ILE A 44 10.87 -4.41 -4.39
CA ILE A 44 10.24 -5.56 -5.00
C ILE A 44 9.04 -4.94 -5.71
N ALA A 45 9.25 -4.46 -6.93
CA ALA A 45 8.16 -4.25 -7.85
C ALA A 45 7.56 -5.64 -8.03
N ILE A 46 6.57 -5.98 -7.19
CA ILE A 46 5.67 -7.07 -7.46
C ILE A 46 5.05 -6.65 -8.79
N SER A 47 5.45 -7.32 -9.86
CA SER A 47 4.85 -7.21 -11.18
C SER A 47 3.40 -7.64 -11.04
N VAL A 48 2.54 -6.75 -10.56
CA VAL A 48 1.10 -6.94 -10.57
C VAL A 48 0.68 -6.71 -12.02
N ASP A 49 0.09 -7.75 -12.59
CA ASP A 49 -0.55 -7.68 -13.90
C ASP A 49 -1.53 -6.49 -13.93
N PRO A 50 -1.33 -5.50 -14.82
CA PRO A 50 -2.12 -4.27 -14.83
C PRO A 50 -3.62 -4.53 -15.01
N GLU A 51 -4.00 -5.60 -15.71
CA GLU A 51 -5.41 -5.97 -15.88
C GLU A 51 -6.03 -6.42 -14.55
N LYS A 52 -5.31 -7.25 -13.78
CA LYS A 52 -5.77 -7.68 -12.44
C LYS A 52 -5.89 -6.52 -11.47
N ALA A 53 -4.97 -5.56 -11.54
CA ALA A 53 -5.06 -4.34 -10.73
C ALA A 53 -6.28 -3.50 -11.11
N ALA A 54 -6.58 -3.37 -12.40
CA ALA A 54 -7.74 -2.64 -12.89
C ALA A 54 -9.06 -3.30 -12.45
N SER A 55 -9.19 -4.62 -12.60
CA SER A 55 -10.38 -5.36 -12.18
C SER A 55 -10.60 -5.32 -10.66
N ALA A 56 -9.53 -5.40 -9.86
CA ALA A 56 -9.63 -5.25 -8.41
C ALA A 56 -10.09 -3.85 -8.00
N LEU A 57 -9.62 -2.82 -8.72
CA LEU A 57 -10.05 -1.44 -8.51
C LEU A 57 -11.53 -1.24 -8.89
N GLU A 58 -11.98 -1.83 -10.00
CA GLU A 58 -13.37 -1.79 -10.44
C GLU A 58 -14.31 -2.45 -9.42
N LEU A 59 -13.95 -3.65 -8.95
CA LEU A 59 -14.71 -4.36 -7.91
C LEU A 59 -14.76 -3.57 -6.58
N SER A 60 -13.73 -2.80 -6.27
CA SER A 60 -13.75 -1.86 -5.14
C SER A 60 -14.72 -0.71 -5.34
N LYS A 61 -14.92 -0.22 -6.57
CA LYS A 61 -15.89 0.84 -6.88
C LYS A 61 -17.32 0.31 -6.78
N ASP A 62 -17.58 -0.90 -7.27
CA ASP A 62 -18.91 -1.52 -7.20
C ASP A 62 -19.37 -1.69 -5.74
N ARG A 63 -18.49 -2.18 -4.86
CA ARG A 63 -18.76 -2.26 -3.42
C ARG A 63 -19.08 -0.89 -2.82
N ARG A 64 -18.34 0.14 -3.22
CA ARG A 64 -18.57 1.50 -2.74
C ARG A 64 -19.92 2.05 -3.21
N ILE A 65 -20.32 1.75 -4.44
CA ILE A 65 -21.63 2.13 -5.00
C ILE A 65 -22.73 1.45 -4.19
N GLU A 66 -22.63 0.14 -3.94
CA GLU A 66 -23.63 -0.61 -3.18
C GLU A 66 -23.82 -0.04 -1.76
N ASP A 67 -22.73 0.29 -1.07
CA ASP A 67 -22.77 0.91 0.25
C ASP A 67 -23.46 2.28 0.23
N LEU A 68 -23.15 3.11 -0.77
CA LEU A 68 -23.76 4.43 -0.93
C LEU A 68 -25.26 4.32 -1.21
N GLU A 69 -25.67 3.38 -2.06
CA GLU A 69 -27.09 3.14 -2.34
C GLU A 69 -27.85 2.68 -1.09
N ARG A 70 -27.25 1.81 -0.26
CA ARG A 70 -27.83 1.41 1.03
C ARG A 70 -28.01 2.61 1.96
N GLN A 71 -27.02 3.50 2.03
CA GLN A 71 -27.11 4.72 2.84
C GLN A 71 -28.19 5.68 2.33
N VAL A 72 -28.29 5.88 1.01
CA VAL A 72 -29.32 6.74 0.41
C VAL A 72 -30.71 6.21 0.75
N ARG A 73 -30.98 4.92 0.52
CA ARG A 73 -32.28 4.30 0.87
C ARG A 73 -32.65 4.47 2.35
N PHE A 74 -31.67 4.29 3.24
CA PHE A 74 -31.86 4.50 4.67
C PHE A 74 -32.22 5.96 5.00
N LEU A 75 -31.48 6.92 4.44
CA LEU A 75 -31.71 8.35 4.67
C LEU A 75 -33.06 8.81 4.12
N GLU A 76 -33.45 8.35 2.94
CA GLU A 76 -34.76 8.63 2.35
C GLU A 76 -35.90 8.14 3.24
N THR A 77 -35.79 6.90 3.74
CA THR A 77 -36.76 6.31 4.66
C THR A 77 -36.87 7.12 5.95
N ARG A 78 -35.72 7.50 6.53
CA ARG A 78 -35.67 8.33 7.75
C ARG A 78 -36.29 9.70 7.53
N LEU A 79 -36.01 10.36 6.40
CA LEU A 79 -36.59 11.65 6.07
C LEU A 79 -38.11 11.54 5.87
N MET A 80 -38.59 10.50 5.21
CA MET A 80 -40.03 10.25 5.04
C MET A 80 -40.73 10.11 6.39
N TYR A 81 -40.16 9.32 7.30
CA TYR A 81 -40.72 9.12 8.63
C TYR A 81 -40.76 10.43 9.43
N LEU A 82 -39.67 11.22 9.41
CA LEU A 82 -39.61 12.53 10.06
C LEU A 82 -40.64 13.51 9.49
N LYS A 83 -40.83 13.56 8.17
CA LYS A 83 -41.88 14.37 7.54
C LYS A 83 -43.27 13.97 8.04
N LYS A 84 -43.56 12.67 8.14
CA LYS A 84 -44.83 12.16 8.65
C LYS A 84 -45.05 12.54 10.12
N LEU A 85 -44.03 12.38 10.97
CA LEU A 85 -44.11 12.80 12.37
C LEU A 85 -44.38 14.30 12.51
N LYS A 86 -43.69 15.14 11.72
CA LYS A 86 -43.90 16.58 11.74
C LYS A 86 -45.34 16.95 11.35
N ALA A 87 -45.89 16.29 10.34
CA ALA A 87 -47.28 16.48 9.91
C ALA A 87 -48.29 16.09 11.02
N LEU A 88 -48.01 15.02 11.76
CA LEU A 88 -48.87 14.60 12.89
C LEU A 88 -48.75 15.52 14.11
N ALA A 89 -47.58 16.11 14.34
CA ALA A 89 -47.33 16.98 15.50
C ALA A 89 -47.92 18.40 15.34
N HIS A 90 -48.28 18.82 14.12
CA HIS A 90 -48.92 20.11 13.87
C HIS A 90 -50.39 19.85 13.54
N PRO A 91 -51.30 19.85 14.54
CA PRO A 91 -52.72 19.75 14.23
C PRO A 91 -53.07 20.94 13.32
N THR A 92 -53.63 20.65 12.16
CA THR A 92 -54.25 21.66 11.31
C THR A 92 -55.26 22.41 12.18
N LYS A 93 -54.91 23.63 12.61
CA LYS A 93 -55.84 24.51 13.33
C LYS A 93 -57.04 24.70 12.40
N LYS A 94 -58.18 24.13 12.77
CA LYS A 94 -59.48 24.46 12.21
C LYS A 94 -60.00 25.73 12.86
#